data_AF-A0A4Q3AC04-F1
#
_entry.id   AF-A0A4Q3AC04-F1
#
_cell.length_a   1.000
_cell.length_b   1.000
_cell.length_c   1.000
_cell.angle_alpha   90.00
_cell.angle_beta   90.00
_cell.angle_gamma   90.00
#
_symmetry.space_group_name_H-M   'P 1'
#
loop_
_entity.id
_entity.type
_entity.pdbx_description
1 polymer ?
#
loop_
_entity_poly.entity_id
_entity_poly.type
_entity_poly.pdbx_seq_one_letter_code
_entity_poly.pdbx_strand_id
1 'polypeptide(L)'
;IEDAAQAHGAEYRGRKAGSLGDAGCFSFYPAKNLGAIGEGGAVVTDDDALAARIRMLRDHGQSRKYHHAMPGWNSRMDGIQAAVLGLKLPRLDGGNRLRRGHAARYAELLDGVGNVILPVTRDTSQHVYHLHVIQVEERERVISAFQKSGIGYGIHYPVPIHLQPAYAALGHTRGDFPVSEECASRFLSLPMFPELEPEQIRTVARTLLHATRTPAGV
;
A
#
# COMPACT_ATOMS: atom_id res chain seq x y z
N ILE A 1 3.81 -16.15 7.36
CA ILE A 1 4.51 -15.13 6.52
C ILE A 1 3.58 -13.95 6.31
N GLU A 2 4.04 -12.74 6.62
CA GLU A 2 3.30 -11.49 6.38
C GLU A 2 3.82 -10.79 5.12
N ASP A 3 2.93 -10.35 4.24
CA ASP A 3 3.24 -9.29 3.28
C ASP A 3 2.98 -7.93 3.94
N ALA A 4 4.05 -7.32 4.45
CA ALA A 4 4.04 -6.03 5.11
C ALA A 4 4.53 -4.90 4.18
N ALA A 5 4.60 -5.13 2.86
CA ALA A 5 5.12 -4.16 1.89
C ALA A 5 4.39 -2.81 1.90
N GLN A 6 3.15 -2.76 2.38
CA GLN A 6 2.35 -1.53 2.50
C GLN A 6 2.11 -1.10 3.97
N ALA A 7 2.80 -1.71 4.93
CA ALA A 7 2.49 -1.62 6.35
C ALA A 7 3.69 -1.17 7.23
N HIS A 8 4.68 -0.50 6.67
CA HIS A 8 5.85 -0.02 7.41
C HIS A 8 5.47 0.84 8.62
N GLY A 9 5.74 0.32 9.82
CA GLY A 9 5.44 0.98 11.09
C GLY A 9 4.00 0.81 11.60
N ALA A 10 3.14 0.09 10.86
CA ALA A 10 1.78 -0.22 11.29
C ALA A 10 1.77 -1.15 12.50
N GLU A 11 0.65 -1.17 13.22
CA GLU A 11 0.48 -2.02 14.39
C GLU A 11 -0.81 -2.83 14.34
N TYR A 12 -0.75 -4.02 14.93
CA TYR A 12 -1.90 -4.86 15.26
C TYR A 12 -1.77 -5.32 16.71
N ARG A 13 -2.73 -4.95 17.56
CA ARG A 13 -2.77 -5.23 19.01
C ARG A 13 -1.46 -4.85 19.71
N GLY A 14 -0.93 -3.66 19.38
CA GLY A 14 0.32 -3.13 19.93
C GLY A 14 1.61 -3.76 19.38
N ARG A 15 1.53 -4.73 18.47
CA ARG A 15 2.70 -5.35 17.81
C ARG A 15 2.91 -4.74 16.43
N LYS A 16 4.16 -4.48 16.04
CA LYS A 16 4.50 -3.94 14.73
C LYS A 16 4.23 -4.96 13.62
N ALA A 17 3.76 -4.48 12.46
CA ALA A 17 3.68 -5.30 11.25
C ALA A 17 5.04 -5.94 10.94
N GLY A 18 5.03 -7.18 10.44
CA GLY A 18 6.23 -7.99 10.20
C GLY A 18 6.74 -8.74 11.44
N SER A 19 6.10 -8.57 12.60
CA SER A 19 6.40 -9.33 13.82
C SER A 19 5.24 -10.22 14.27
N LEU A 20 4.20 -10.43 13.46
CA LEU A 20 2.98 -11.15 13.82
C LEU A 20 3.03 -12.65 13.50
N GLY A 21 3.79 -13.04 12.47
CA GLY A 21 4.03 -14.44 12.08
C GLY A 21 5.50 -14.82 12.05
N ASP A 22 5.84 -15.91 11.37
CA ASP A 22 7.21 -16.44 11.32
C ASP A 22 8.21 -15.51 10.61
N ALA A 23 7.73 -14.72 9.65
CA ALA A 23 8.53 -13.76 8.90
C ALA A 23 7.67 -12.64 8.30
N GLY A 24 8.18 -11.42 8.35
CA GLY A 24 7.60 -10.23 7.73
C GLY A 24 8.38 -9.81 6.49
N CYS A 25 7.69 -9.65 5.37
CA CYS A 25 8.27 -9.23 4.10
C CYS A 25 7.94 -7.77 3.81
N PHE A 26 8.97 -6.97 3.50
CA PHE A 26 8.83 -5.55 3.19
C PHE A 26 9.38 -5.24 1.80
N SER A 27 8.74 -4.29 1.14
CA SER A 27 9.23 -3.67 -0.09
C SER A 27 9.70 -2.26 0.24
N PHE A 28 10.86 -1.88 -0.28
CA PHE A 28 11.36 -0.52 -0.23
C PHE A 28 11.27 0.17 -1.58
N TYR A 29 10.33 -0.24 -2.43
CA TYR A 29 10.02 0.46 -3.67
C TYR A 29 9.79 1.95 -3.37
N PRO A 30 10.20 2.90 -4.24
CA PRO A 30 10.29 4.31 -3.88
C PRO A 30 8.98 4.93 -3.35
N ALA A 31 7.83 4.42 -3.81
CA ALA A 31 6.51 4.91 -3.38
C ALA A 31 6.01 4.36 -2.04
N LYS A 32 6.71 3.41 -1.40
CA LYS A 32 6.31 2.88 -0.08
C LYS A 32 6.48 3.91 1.02
N ASN A 33 5.81 3.72 2.15
CA ASN A 33 5.95 4.60 3.33
C ASN A 33 7.41 4.77 3.75
N LEU A 34 8.20 3.71 3.61
CA LEU A 34 9.65 3.73 3.70
C LEU A 34 10.25 3.30 2.34
N GLY A 35 10.31 4.21 1.38
CA GLY A 35 10.87 3.94 0.07
C GLY A 35 12.37 4.26 -0.04
N ALA A 36 13.11 3.40 -0.72
CA ALA A 36 14.48 3.67 -1.17
C ALA A 36 14.48 4.63 -2.39
N ILE A 37 15.62 4.79 -3.07
CA ILE A 37 15.73 5.51 -4.36
C ILE A 37 15.88 4.55 -5.54
N GLY A 38 15.34 3.35 -5.40
CA GLY A 38 15.36 2.27 -6.40
C GLY A 38 14.62 1.06 -5.86
N GLU A 39 14.95 -0.13 -6.38
CA GLU A 39 14.41 -1.38 -5.86
C GLU A 39 15.07 -1.78 -4.53
N GLY A 40 14.30 -2.44 -3.68
CA GLY A 40 14.78 -2.93 -2.39
C GLY A 40 13.70 -3.67 -1.63
N GLY A 41 14.12 -4.49 -0.69
CA GLY A 41 13.23 -5.21 0.20
C GLY A 41 13.98 -5.82 1.36
N ALA A 42 13.23 -6.29 2.34
CA ALA A 42 13.76 -6.99 3.50
C ALA A 42 12.80 -8.08 3.96
N VAL A 43 13.38 -9.08 4.61
CA VAL A 43 12.64 -10.02 5.45
C VAL A 43 13.11 -9.82 6.89
N VAL A 44 12.16 -9.75 7.82
CA VAL A 44 12.40 -9.75 9.26
C VAL A 44 11.84 -11.03 9.86
N THR A 45 12.51 -11.57 10.87
CA THR A 45 12.11 -12.79 11.60
C THR A 45 12.87 -12.82 12.92
N ASP A 46 12.30 -13.50 13.92
CA ASP A 46 12.96 -13.85 15.19
C ASP A 46 13.59 -15.26 15.18
N ASP A 47 13.43 -16.01 14.09
CA ASP A 47 14.07 -17.31 13.88
C ASP A 47 15.46 -17.15 13.23
N ASP A 48 16.51 -17.40 14.02
CA ASP A 48 17.91 -17.33 13.57
C ASP A 48 18.24 -18.31 12.44
N ALA A 49 17.64 -19.51 12.45
CA ALA A 49 17.86 -20.51 11.42
C ALA A 49 17.22 -20.07 10.09
N LEU A 50 16.00 -19.51 10.16
CA LEU A 50 15.34 -18.92 9.00
C LEU A 50 16.12 -17.72 8.46
N ALA A 51 16.56 -16.82 9.33
CA ALA A 51 17.36 -15.66 8.95
C ALA A 51 18.68 -16.06 8.27
N ALA A 52 19.36 -17.10 8.78
CA ALA A 52 20.58 -17.64 8.17
C ALA A 52 20.30 -18.22 6.78
N ARG A 53 19.21 -18.97 6.62
CA ARG A 53 18.81 -19.52 5.34
C ARG A 53 18.46 -18.43 4.32
N ILE A 54 17.75 -17.39 4.71
CA ILE A 54 17.41 -16.24 3.85
C ILE A 54 18.68 -15.50 3.40
N ARG A 55 19.64 -15.28 4.31
CA ARG A 55 20.94 -14.66 3.97
C ARG A 55 21.71 -15.43 2.92
N MET A 56 21.67 -16.77 2.97
CA MET A 56 22.25 -17.61 1.91
C MET A 56 21.45 -17.50 0.62
N LEU A 57 20.12 -17.70 0.68
CA LEU A 57 19.25 -17.70 -0.51
C LEU A 57 19.33 -16.41 -1.32
N ARG A 58 19.45 -15.25 -0.68
CA ARG A 58 19.55 -13.94 -1.38
C ARG A 58 20.89 -13.71 -2.07
N ASP A 59 21.91 -14.51 -1.77
CA ASP A 59 23.28 -14.38 -2.29
C ASP A 59 23.76 -15.73 -2.86
N HIS A 60 23.05 -16.25 -3.85
CA HIS A 60 23.38 -17.46 -4.59
C HIS A 60 23.50 -18.73 -3.72
N GLY A 61 22.85 -18.76 -2.55
CA GLY A 61 22.99 -19.86 -1.58
C GLY A 61 24.38 -19.94 -0.93
N GLN A 62 25.14 -18.84 -0.97
CA GLN A 62 26.52 -18.78 -0.49
C GLN A 62 26.55 -18.77 1.04
N SER A 63 27.14 -19.81 1.64
CA SER A 63 27.34 -19.92 3.09
C SER A 63 28.66 -19.30 3.55
N ARG A 64 29.67 -19.33 2.66
CA ARG A 64 30.97 -18.66 2.80
C ARG A 64 31.50 -18.35 1.40
N LYS A 65 32.39 -17.37 1.26
CA LYS A 65 32.91 -16.90 -0.04
C LYS A 65 33.32 -18.08 -0.93
N TYR A 66 32.74 -18.15 -2.14
CA TYR A 66 32.93 -19.21 -3.15
C TYR A 66 32.39 -20.61 -2.80
N HIS A 67 31.65 -20.77 -1.72
CA HIS A 67 30.99 -22.05 -1.39
C HIS A 67 29.48 -21.87 -1.23
N HIS A 68 28.75 -22.65 -2.00
CA HIS A 68 27.30 -22.58 -2.11
C HIS A 68 26.70 -23.83 -1.49
N ALA A 69 25.97 -23.68 -0.39
CA ALA A 69 25.38 -24.80 0.35
C ALA A 69 24.05 -25.26 -0.26
N MET A 70 23.40 -24.41 -1.06
CA MET A 70 22.13 -24.69 -1.72
C MET A 70 21.98 -23.81 -2.97
N PRO A 71 21.06 -24.12 -3.88
CA PRO A 71 20.64 -23.17 -4.91
C PRO A 71 20.04 -21.90 -4.27
N GLY A 72 20.36 -20.75 -4.83
CA GLY A 72 19.81 -19.46 -4.41
C GLY A 72 19.81 -18.46 -5.57
N TRP A 73 19.44 -17.21 -5.26
CA TRP A 73 19.26 -16.13 -6.22
C TRP A 73 20.20 -14.96 -5.92
N ASN A 74 20.29 -14.00 -6.84
CA ASN A 74 20.85 -12.69 -6.54
C ASN A 74 19.71 -11.72 -6.23
N SER A 75 19.44 -11.51 -4.94
CA SER A 75 18.36 -10.63 -4.46
C SER A 75 18.86 -9.79 -3.27
N ARG A 76 20.08 -9.27 -3.41
CA ARG A 76 20.68 -8.37 -2.43
C ARG A 76 20.13 -6.95 -2.63
N MET A 77 20.09 -6.19 -1.54
CA MET A 77 19.83 -4.75 -1.59
C MET A 77 21.15 -4.00 -1.59
N ASP A 78 21.30 -3.03 -2.48
CA ASP A 78 22.52 -2.25 -2.59
C ASP A 78 22.79 -1.41 -1.33
N GLY A 79 24.08 -1.19 -1.03
CA GLY A 79 24.50 -0.36 0.10
C GLY A 79 24.00 1.09 0.00
N ILE A 80 23.87 1.63 -1.21
CA ILE A 80 23.32 2.98 -1.44
C ILE A 80 21.84 3.05 -1.02
N GLN A 81 21.06 2.02 -1.36
CA GLN A 81 19.66 1.95 -0.94
C GLN A 81 19.56 1.83 0.58
N ALA A 82 20.41 1.01 1.20
CA ALA A 82 20.48 0.87 2.66
C ALA A 82 20.84 2.20 3.35
N ALA A 83 21.77 2.99 2.81
CA ALA A 83 22.15 4.29 3.35
C ALA A 83 20.98 5.29 3.30
N VAL A 84 20.26 5.36 2.17
CA VAL A 84 19.06 6.20 2.04
C VAL A 84 17.99 5.78 3.04
N LEU A 85 17.73 4.48 3.15
CA LEU A 85 16.74 3.94 4.09
C LEU A 85 17.12 4.25 5.54
N GLY A 86 18.40 4.18 5.89
CA GLY A 86 18.92 4.56 7.21
C GLY A 86 18.63 6.02 7.58
N LEU A 87 18.63 6.94 6.59
CA LEU A 87 18.25 8.34 6.81
C LEU A 87 16.74 8.55 6.93
N LYS A 88 15.95 7.75 6.20
CA LYS A 88 14.47 7.87 6.18
C LYS A 88 13.79 7.17 7.35
N LEU A 89 14.33 6.04 7.82
CA LEU A 89 13.71 5.19 8.85
C LEU A 89 13.39 5.97 10.15
N PRO A 90 14.29 6.82 10.71
CA PRO A 90 13.96 7.62 11.90
C PRO A 90 12.79 8.60 11.70
N ARG A 91 12.47 8.95 10.45
CA ARG A 91 11.39 9.88 10.10
C ARG A 91 10.06 9.17 9.77
N LEU A 92 10.08 7.83 9.64
CA LEU A 92 8.93 7.03 9.23
C LEU A 92 7.70 7.27 10.11
N ASP A 93 7.85 7.23 11.43
CA ASP A 93 6.73 7.41 12.35
C ASP A 93 6.14 8.83 12.27
N GLY A 94 6.97 9.84 12.02
CA GLY A 94 6.51 11.21 11.76
C GLY A 94 5.67 11.30 10.49
N GLY A 95 6.16 10.72 9.39
CA GLY A 95 5.42 10.66 8.12
C GLY A 95 4.11 9.88 8.23
N ASN A 96 4.10 8.76 8.95
CA ASN A 96 2.91 7.96 9.21
C ASN A 96 1.87 8.72 10.06
N ARG A 97 2.31 9.51 11.05
CA ARG A 97 1.41 10.40 11.82
C ARG A 97 0.76 11.45 10.93
N LEU A 98 1.51 12.08 10.03
CA LEU A 98 0.97 13.05 9.07
C LEU A 98 -0.09 12.41 8.17
N ARG A 99 0.20 11.23 7.58
CA ARG A 99 -0.75 10.47 6.76
C ARG A 99 -2.05 10.13 7.52
N ARG A 100 -1.96 9.76 8.80
CA ARG A 100 -3.15 9.55 9.65
C ARG A 100 -3.97 10.82 9.85
N GLY A 101 -3.30 11.97 10.09
CA GLY A 101 -3.96 13.26 10.17
C GLY A 101 -4.70 13.63 8.88
N HIS A 102 -4.08 13.39 7.73
CA HIS A 102 -4.69 13.59 6.41
C HIS A 102 -5.92 12.69 6.21
N ALA A 103 -5.84 11.43 6.61
CA ALA A 103 -6.96 10.50 6.52
C ALA A 103 -8.14 10.89 7.41
N ALA A 104 -7.88 11.37 8.64
CA ALA A 104 -8.91 11.91 9.51
C ALA A 104 -9.56 13.16 8.88
N ARG A 105 -8.75 14.03 8.26
CA ARG A 105 -9.27 15.22 7.58
C ARG A 105 -10.14 14.88 6.37
N TYR A 106 -9.77 13.86 5.58
CA TYR A 106 -10.63 13.34 4.53
C TYR A 106 -11.96 12.82 5.11
N ALA A 107 -11.90 12.07 6.21
CA ALA A 107 -13.11 11.56 6.85
C ALA A 107 -14.04 12.68 7.31
N GLU A 108 -13.52 13.71 7.98
CA GLU A 108 -14.31 14.89 8.39
C GLU A 108 -14.97 15.61 7.20
N LEU A 109 -14.25 15.78 6.09
CA LEU A 109 -14.75 16.53 4.92
C LEU A 109 -15.73 15.74 4.06
N LEU A 110 -15.70 14.42 4.15
CA LEU A 110 -16.50 13.51 3.33
C LEU A 110 -17.60 12.81 4.15
N ASP A 111 -17.70 13.08 5.44
CA ASP A 111 -18.71 12.48 6.31
C ASP A 111 -20.13 12.86 5.87
N GLY A 112 -21.00 11.87 5.75
CA GLY A 112 -22.42 12.05 5.43
C GLY A 112 -22.76 12.65 4.06
N VAL A 113 -21.81 12.78 3.13
CA VAL A 113 -22.06 13.41 1.81
C VAL A 113 -21.63 12.52 0.65
N GLY A 114 -22.59 12.19 -0.22
CA GLY A 114 -22.39 11.47 -1.49
C GLY A 114 -22.30 9.94 -1.34
N ASN A 115 -22.30 9.23 -2.47
CA ASN A 115 -22.15 7.77 -2.53
C ASN A 115 -20.66 7.36 -2.44
N VAL A 116 -19.96 7.79 -1.39
CA VAL A 116 -18.54 7.49 -1.15
C VAL A 116 -18.39 6.61 0.08
N ILE A 117 -17.72 5.46 -0.06
CA ILE A 117 -17.37 4.60 1.07
C ILE A 117 -15.92 4.88 1.45
N LEU A 118 -15.70 5.32 2.69
CA LEU A 118 -14.39 5.63 3.23
C LEU A 118 -13.69 4.39 3.82
N PRO A 119 -12.35 4.37 3.88
CA PRO A 119 -11.62 3.29 4.52
C PRO A 119 -11.87 3.29 6.04
N VAL A 120 -12.24 2.13 6.57
CA VAL A 120 -12.47 1.94 8.01
C VAL A 120 -11.19 1.44 8.68
N THR A 121 -10.90 1.96 9.87
CA THR A 121 -9.83 1.45 10.73
C THR A 121 -10.42 0.62 11.86
N ARG A 122 -9.75 -0.47 12.23
CA ARG A 122 -10.14 -1.32 13.37
C ARG A 122 -9.47 -0.80 14.62
N ASP A 123 -10.16 -0.80 15.76
CA ASP A 123 -9.63 -0.34 17.05
C ASP A 123 -8.34 -1.07 17.48
N THR A 124 -8.18 -2.32 17.03
CA THR A 124 -6.99 -3.12 17.29
C THR A 124 -5.80 -2.76 16.41
N SER A 125 -5.91 -1.79 15.50
CA SER A 125 -4.93 -1.55 14.45
C SER A 125 -4.52 -0.08 14.38
N GLN A 126 -3.22 0.17 14.23
CA GLN A 126 -2.72 1.49 13.86
C GLN A 126 -2.40 1.53 12.36
N HIS A 127 -3.28 2.16 11.60
CA HIS A 127 -3.14 2.30 10.16
C HIS A 127 -2.02 3.30 9.79
N VAL A 128 -1.30 3.04 8.69
CA VAL A 128 -0.21 3.91 8.20
C VAL A 128 -0.53 4.60 6.88
N TYR A 129 -1.69 4.28 6.29
CA TYR A 129 -2.21 4.92 5.07
C TYR A 129 -1.14 5.03 3.98
N HIS A 130 -0.54 3.89 3.62
CA HIS A 130 0.23 3.81 2.37
C HIS A 130 -0.62 4.31 1.19
N LEU A 131 -1.89 3.89 1.19
CA LEU A 131 -2.94 4.38 0.32
C LEU A 131 -4.12 4.83 1.17
N HIS A 132 -4.86 5.81 0.65
CA HIS A 132 -6.18 6.18 1.16
C HIS A 132 -7.22 5.81 0.10
N VAL A 133 -7.71 4.57 0.19
CA VAL A 133 -8.59 3.96 -0.81
C VAL A 133 -10.04 4.16 -0.40
N ILE A 134 -10.81 4.82 -1.26
CA ILE A 134 -12.26 4.95 -1.14
C ILE A 134 -12.94 4.03 -2.16
N GLN A 135 -14.25 3.78 -1.98
CA GLN A 135 -15.09 3.15 -3.00
C GLN A 135 -16.12 4.15 -3.52
N VAL A 136 -16.28 4.18 -4.83
CA VAL A 136 -17.27 4.99 -5.55
C VAL A 136 -17.95 4.16 -6.63
N GLU A 137 -19.24 4.40 -6.90
CA GLU A 137 -20.00 3.66 -7.92
C GLU A 137 -19.60 4.09 -9.34
N GLU A 138 -19.65 5.39 -9.63
CA GLU A 138 -19.28 5.95 -10.94
C GLU A 138 -17.80 6.38 -10.98
N ARG A 139 -16.88 5.42 -10.78
CA ARG A 139 -15.43 5.72 -10.68
C ARG A 139 -14.89 6.56 -11.84
N GLU A 140 -15.28 6.24 -13.07
CA GLU A 140 -14.80 6.95 -14.27
C GLU A 140 -15.24 8.43 -14.30
N ARG A 141 -16.42 8.74 -13.76
CA ARG A 141 -16.88 10.13 -13.63
C ARG A 141 -16.02 10.90 -12.64
N VAL A 142 -15.68 10.28 -11.50
CA VAL A 142 -14.78 10.88 -10.50
C VAL A 142 -13.38 11.09 -11.09
N ILE A 143 -12.85 10.10 -11.81
CA ILE A 143 -11.58 10.19 -12.53
C ILE A 143 -11.57 11.37 -13.49
N SER A 144 -12.62 11.52 -14.32
CA SER A 144 -12.73 12.64 -15.25
C SER A 144 -12.73 14.00 -14.54
N ALA A 145 -13.43 14.11 -13.40
CA ALA A 145 -13.45 15.32 -12.59
C ALA A 145 -12.07 15.64 -11.98
N PHE A 146 -11.35 14.62 -11.50
CA PHE A 146 -10.01 14.76 -10.94
C PHE A 146 -9.01 15.21 -12.00
N GLN A 147 -9.04 14.59 -13.19
CA GLN A 147 -8.19 14.96 -14.33
C GLN A 147 -8.42 16.41 -14.75
N LYS A 148 -9.68 16.85 -14.89
CA LYS A 148 -10.01 18.25 -15.21
C LYS A 148 -9.54 19.24 -14.16
N SER A 149 -9.40 18.79 -12.91
CA SER A 149 -8.96 19.59 -11.77
C SER A 149 -7.46 19.45 -11.47
N GLY A 150 -6.70 18.70 -12.29
CA GLY A 150 -5.27 18.46 -12.07
C GLY A 150 -4.95 17.62 -10.82
N ILE A 151 -5.89 16.82 -10.34
CA ILE A 151 -5.74 15.98 -9.13
C ILE A 151 -5.23 14.60 -9.52
N GLY A 152 -4.10 14.19 -8.93
CA GLY A 152 -3.58 12.84 -9.06
C GLY A 152 -4.45 11.81 -8.32
N TYR A 153 -4.51 10.59 -8.84
CA TYR A 153 -5.22 9.46 -8.23
C TYR A 153 -4.50 8.15 -8.55
N GLY A 154 -4.85 7.09 -7.82
CA GLY A 154 -4.42 5.72 -8.12
C GLY A 154 -5.58 4.73 -8.16
N ILE A 155 -5.36 3.58 -8.78
CA ILE A 155 -6.30 2.45 -8.75
C ILE A 155 -5.49 1.22 -8.32
N HIS A 156 -5.82 0.69 -7.14
CA HIS A 156 -5.09 -0.41 -6.50
C HIS A 156 -6.08 -1.49 -6.08
N TYR A 157 -6.41 -2.46 -6.93
CA TYR A 157 -5.98 -2.64 -8.32
C TYR A 157 -7.21 -2.78 -9.23
N PRO A 158 -7.11 -2.45 -10.53
CA PRO A 158 -8.27 -2.43 -11.43
C PRO A 158 -8.73 -3.83 -11.87
N VAL A 159 -7.84 -4.83 -11.81
CA VAL A 159 -8.11 -6.20 -12.25
C VAL A 159 -7.71 -7.16 -11.15
N PRO A 160 -8.64 -7.95 -10.58
CA PRO A 160 -8.33 -8.99 -9.61
C PRO A 160 -7.33 -10.03 -10.14
N ILE A 161 -6.53 -10.61 -9.25
CA ILE A 161 -5.46 -11.56 -9.61
C ILE A 161 -6.00 -12.74 -10.43
N HIS A 162 -7.15 -13.31 -10.06
CA HIS A 162 -7.73 -14.48 -10.73
C HIS A 162 -8.20 -14.22 -12.16
N LEU A 163 -8.36 -12.94 -12.54
CA LEU A 163 -8.75 -12.53 -13.89
C LEU A 163 -7.58 -12.03 -14.73
N GLN A 164 -6.36 -12.00 -14.17
CA GLN A 164 -5.18 -11.61 -14.93
C GLN A 164 -4.79 -12.73 -15.92
N PRO A 165 -4.41 -12.40 -17.16
CA PRO A 165 -3.96 -13.40 -18.14
C PRO A 165 -2.80 -14.28 -17.64
N ALA A 166 -1.93 -13.72 -16.79
CA ALA A 166 -0.81 -14.44 -16.18
C ALA A 166 -1.25 -15.66 -15.33
N TYR A 167 -2.48 -15.66 -14.84
CA TYR A 167 -3.04 -16.72 -13.99
C TYR A 167 -4.14 -17.53 -14.69
N ALA A 168 -4.29 -17.41 -16.01
CA ALA A 168 -5.32 -18.13 -16.77
C ALA A 168 -5.27 -19.66 -16.58
N ALA A 169 -4.08 -20.22 -16.37
CA ALA A 169 -3.88 -21.65 -16.12
C ALA A 169 -4.53 -22.16 -14.82
N LEU A 170 -4.89 -21.27 -13.89
CA LEU A 170 -5.63 -21.64 -12.67
C LEU A 170 -7.12 -21.90 -12.95
N GLY A 171 -7.63 -21.54 -14.13
CA GLY A 171 -8.99 -21.87 -14.56
C GLY A 171 -10.11 -21.06 -13.88
N HIS A 172 -9.78 -20.02 -13.13
CA HIS A 172 -10.77 -19.16 -12.48
C HIS A 172 -11.47 -18.23 -13.47
N THR A 173 -12.72 -17.91 -13.17
CA THR A 173 -13.58 -17.05 -13.99
C THR A 173 -14.26 -15.98 -13.16
N ARG A 174 -14.90 -15.02 -13.85
CA ARG A 174 -15.68 -13.96 -13.19
C ARG A 174 -16.84 -14.59 -12.42
N GLY A 175 -16.99 -14.19 -11.16
CA GLY A 175 -17.98 -14.73 -10.24
C GLY A 175 -17.38 -15.66 -9.18
N ASP A 176 -16.16 -16.18 -9.38
CA ASP A 176 -15.49 -17.05 -8.40
C ASP A 176 -15.10 -16.27 -7.14
N PHE A 177 -14.77 -14.98 -7.28
CA PHE A 177 -14.34 -14.11 -6.17
C PHE A 177 -15.08 -12.76 -6.19
N PRO A 178 -16.40 -12.75 -5.91
CA PRO A 178 -17.26 -11.60 -6.14
C PRO A 178 -16.85 -10.36 -5.33
N VAL A 179 -16.37 -10.55 -4.10
CA VAL A 179 -15.89 -9.43 -3.26
C VAL A 179 -14.68 -8.74 -3.88
N SER A 180 -13.70 -9.51 -4.37
CA SER A 180 -12.51 -8.95 -5.02
C SER A 180 -12.86 -8.22 -6.32
N GLU A 181 -13.80 -8.76 -7.09
CA GLU A 181 -14.30 -8.15 -8.33
C GLU A 181 -15.05 -6.85 -8.07
N GLU A 182 -15.92 -6.83 -7.08
CA GLU A 182 -16.65 -5.63 -6.66
C GLU A 182 -15.66 -4.54 -6.23
N CYS A 183 -14.74 -4.88 -5.31
CA CYS A 183 -13.69 -3.96 -4.86
C CYS A 183 -12.88 -3.37 -6.02
N ALA A 184 -12.41 -4.21 -6.96
CA ALA A 184 -11.61 -3.77 -8.10
C ALA A 184 -12.36 -2.81 -9.02
N SER A 185 -13.69 -2.95 -9.13
CA SER A 185 -14.52 -2.04 -9.94
C SER A 185 -14.73 -0.67 -9.28
N ARG A 186 -14.68 -0.58 -7.95
CA ARG A 186 -15.07 0.62 -7.18
C ARG A 186 -13.90 1.38 -6.56
N PHE A 187 -12.73 0.76 -6.40
CA PHE A 187 -11.59 1.40 -5.72
C PHE A 187 -11.04 2.61 -6.48
N LEU A 188 -10.83 3.68 -5.72
CA LEU A 188 -10.08 4.87 -6.11
C LEU A 188 -9.20 5.31 -4.95
N SER A 189 -7.90 5.49 -5.18
CA SER A 189 -6.94 5.97 -4.19
C SER A 189 -6.78 7.47 -4.28
N LEU A 190 -7.11 8.18 -3.20
CA LEU A 190 -6.90 9.62 -3.08
C LEU A 190 -5.42 9.96 -2.82
N PRO A 191 -4.96 11.19 -3.16
CA PRO A 191 -3.65 11.67 -2.77
C PRO A 191 -3.37 11.47 -1.29
N MET A 192 -2.28 10.76 -0.98
CA MET A 192 -1.89 10.42 0.39
C MET A 192 -0.37 10.37 0.50
N PHE A 193 0.24 11.43 1.01
CA PHE A 193 1.68 11.54 1.29
C PHE A 193 1.92 12.55 2.42
N PRO A 194 3.05 12.48 3.16
CA PRO A 194 3.28 13.31 4.34
C PRO A 194 3.19 14.82 4.08
N GLU A 195 3.74 15.27 2.95
CA GLU A 195 3.84 16.69 2.54
C GLU A 195 2.53 17.27 1.99
N LEU A 196 1.43 16.50 1.98
CA LEU A 196 0.14 16.94 1.47
C LEU A 196 -0.41 18.10 2.31
N GLU A 197 -0.80 19.20 1.66
CA GLU A 197 -1.25 20.40 2.33
C GLU A 197 -2.77 20.36 2.65
N PRO A 198 -3.23 21.03 3.72
CA PRO A 198 -4.65 21.05 4.08
C PRO A 198 -5.57 21.58 2.97
N GLU A 199 -5.13 22.56 2.16
CA GLU A 199 -5.92 23.09 1.04
C GLU A 199 -6.02 22.09 -0.12
N GLN A 200 -4.98 21.30 -0.36
CA GLN A 200 -5.00 20.23 -1.36
C GLN A 200 -6.04 19.17 -0.96
N ILE A 201 -6.09 18.78 0.32
CA ILE A 201 -7.11 17.86 0.85
C ILE A 201 -8.52 18.42 0.65
N ARG A 202 -8.74 19.71 0.96
CA ARG A 202 -10.03 20.39 0.73
C ARG A 202 -10.43 20.39 -0.74
N THR A 203 -9.47 20.64 -1.64
CA THR A 203 -9.69 20.62 -3.09
C THR A 203 -10.12 19.22 -3.55
N VAL A 204 -9.38 18.18 -3.13
CA VAL A 204 -9.72 16.78 -3.44
C VAL A 204 -11.12 16.43 -2.95
N ALA A 205 -11.43 16.72 -1.68
CA ALA A 205 -12.73 16.41 -1.10
C ALA A 205 -13.87 17.14 -1.84
N ARG A 206 -13.72 18.45 -2.09
CA ARG A 206 -14.73 19.23 -2.81
C ARG A 206 -14.97 18.69 -4.23
N THR A 207 -13.92 18.36 -4.97
CA THR A 207 -14.05 17.80 -6.32
C THR A 207 -14.74 16.44 -6.28
N LEU A 208 -14.40 15.59 -5.31
CA LEU A 208 -15.06 14.29 -5.12
C LEU A 208 -16.55 14.44 -4.82
N LEU A 209 -16.93 15.34 -3.91
CA LEU A 209 -18.33 15.60 -3.57
C LEU A 209 -19.11 16.15 -4.77
N HIS A 210 -18.50 17.04 -5.57
CA HIS A 210 -19.15 17.54 -6.79
C HIS A 210 -19.35 16.42 -7.82
N ALA A 211 -18.37 15.53 -7.98
CA ALA A 211 -18.44 14.43 -8.94
C ALA A 211 -19.43 13.33 -8.55
N THR A 212 -19.65 13.12 -7.24
CA THR A 212 -20.49 12.02 -6.71
C THR A 212 -21.92 12.44 -6.37
N ARG A 213 -22.26 13.73 -6.49
CA ARG A 213 -23.65 14.17 -6.45
C ARG A 213 -24.38 13.65 -7.69
N THR A 214 -25.45 12.89 -7.48
CA THR A 214 -26.44 12.59 -8.51
C THR A 214 -26.90 13.92 -9.11
N PRO A 215 -26.96 14.07 -10.45
CA PRO A 215 -27.65 15.22 -11.03
C PRO A 215 -29.04 15.26 -10.40
N ALA A 216 -29.43 16.40 -9.82
CA ALA A 216 -30.83 16.59 -9.46
C ALA A 216 -31.63 16.30 -10.74
N GLY A 217 -32.54 15.33 -10.66
CA GLY A 217 -33.27 14.83 -11.82
C GLY A 217 -33.80 15.98 -12.66
N VAL A 218 -33.56 15.90 -13.96
CA VAL A 218 -34.37 16.57 -14.98
C VAL A 218 -35.53 15.64 -15.31
#